data_AF-A0A955ECX4-F1
#
_entry.id   AF-A0A955ECX4-F1
#
_cell.length_a   1.000
_cell.length_b   1.000
_cell.length_c   1.000
_cell.angle_alpha   90.00
_cell.angle_beta   90.00
_cell.angle_gamma   90.00
#
_symmetry.space_group_name_H-M   'P 1'
#
loop_
_entity.id
_entity.type
_entity.pdbx_description
1 polymer ?
#
loop_
_entity_poly.entity_id
_entity_poly.type
_entity_poly.pdbx_seq_one_letter_code
_entity_poly.pdbx_strand_id
1 'polypeptide(L)'
;MAEAWICDAVRTPIGRYGGALAAVRPDDMAADMLRALTARNPGFDPAEVGQVIFGCTNQAGEDSRDVARMAVLLAGMPETVPAITVNRLCASGLDAVAMAANAINAGEIDLAIAGGVESMTRAPFAMGKQGRPWARESLM
;
A
#
# COMPACT_ATOMS: atom_id res chain seq x y z
N MET A 1 -22.24 2.87 -17.84
CA MET A 1 -21.06 2.46 -17.05
C MET A 1 -20.70 3.63 -16.17
N ALA A 2 -20.35 3.37 -14.91
CA ALA A 2 -19.79 4.42 -14.07
C ALA A 2 -18.44 4.86 -14.65
N GLU A 3 -18.04 6.10 -14.38
CA GLU A 3 -16.76 6.65 -14.82
C GLU A 3 -15.94 6.94 -13.57
N ALA A 4 -14.75 6.36 -13.49
CA ALA A 4 -13.82 6.58 -12.39
C ALA A 4 -13.09 7.92 -12.54
N TRP A 5 -13.11 8.72 -11.48
CA TRP A 5 -12.43 10.02 -11.40
C TRP A 5 -11.38 10.00 -10.28
N ILE A 6 -10.29 10.76 -10.47
CA ILE A 6 -9.33 11.03 -9.40
C ILE A 6 -9.79 12.29 -8.67
N CYS A 7 -10.23 12.14 -7.41
CA CYS A 7 -10.73 13.26 -6.61
C CYS A 7 -9.62 14.01 -5.86
N ASP A 8 -8.62 13.30 -5.32
CA ASP A 8 -7.48 13.88 -4.61
C ASP A 8 -6.26 12.95 -4.71
N ALA A 9 -5.06 13.48 -4.45
CA ALA A 9 -3.81 12.72 -4.46
C ALA A 9 -2.77 13.31 -3.49
N VAL A 10 -2.09 12.42 -2.77
CA VAL A 10 -0.98 12.75 -1.87
C VAL A 10 0.17 11.77 -2.06
N ARG A 11 1.38 12.19 -1.71
CA ARG A 11 2.56 11.32 -1.61
C ARG A 11 3.51 11.84 -0.55
N THR A 12 4.36 10.96 -0.05
CA THR A 12 5.52 11.36 0.75
C THR A 12 6.60 12.05 -0.11
N PRO A 13 7.54 12.79 0.51
CA PRO A 13 8.83 13.05 -0.10
C PRO A 13 9.54 11.74 -0.46
N ILE A 14 10.39 11.74 -1.49
CA ILE A 14 11.18 10.55 -1.84
C ILE A 14 12.52 10.64 -1.08
N GLY A 15 12.72 9.72 -0.14
CA GLY A 15 13.97 9.59 0.61
C GLY A 15 15.06 8.86 -0.18
N ARG A 16 16.33 9.24 0.01
CA ARG A 16 17.46 8.42 -0.45
C ARG A 16 17.59 7.14 0.38
N TYR A 17 18.20 6.09 -0.19
CA TYR A 17 18.55 4.87 0.54
C TYR A 17 19.41 5.22 1.76
N GLY A 18 19.03 4.74 2.96
CA GLY A 18 19.69 5.11 4.22
C GLY A 18 19.52 6.58 4.63
N GLY A 19 18.62 7.31 3.98
CA GLY A 19 18.42 8.75 4.18
C GLY A 19 17.30 9.11 5.15
N ALA A 20 16.65 10.25 4.91
CA ALA A 20 15.70 10.88 5.84
C ALA A 20 14.50 10.01 6.26
N LEU A 21 14.08 9.04 5.42
CA LEU A 21 12.95 8.15 5.72
C LEU A 21 13.39 6.75 6.18
N ALA A 22 14.69 6.50 6.38
CA ALA A 22 15.23 5.18 6.72
C ALA A 22 14.66 4.60 8.03
N ALA A 23 14.33 5.48 8.99
CA ALA A 23 13.78 5.08 10.28
C ALA A 23 12.28 4.82 10.25
N VAL A 24 11.57 5.19 9.17
CA VAL A 24 10.11 5.09 9.08
C VAL A 24 9.75 3.72 8.53
N ARG A 25 8.94 2.96 9.28
CA ARG A 25 8.42 1.68 8.81
C ARG A 25 7.48 1.89 7.61
N PRO A 26 7.44 0.97 6.63
CA PRO A 26 6.61 1.13 5.45
C PRO A 26 5.11 1.19 5.77
N ASP A 27 4.62 0.44 6.75
CA ASP A 27 3.22 0.49 7.18
C ASP A 27 2.85 1.82 7.88
N ASP A 28 3.75 2.37 8.70
CA ASP A 28 3.58 3.72 9.26
C ASP A 28 3.57 4.80 8.16
N MET A 29 4.48 4.68 7.17
CA MET A 29 4.53 5.61 6.04
C MET A 29 3.23 5.59 5.22
N ALA A 30 2.67 4.40 5.01
CA ALA A 30 1.41 4.20 4.31
C ALA A 30 0.22 4.74 5.13
N ALA A 31 0.21 4.51 6.45
CA ALA A 31 -0.81 5.03 7.35
C ALA A 31 -0.81 6.56 7.40
N ASP A 32 0.36 7.20 7.38
CA ASP A 32 0.48 8.65 7.36
C ASP A 32 -0.04 9.27 6.07
N MET A 33 0.11 8.59 4.93
CA MET A 33 -0.54 9.00 3.69
C MET A 33 -2.07 8.93 3.78
N LEU A 34 -2.62 7.86 4.36
CA LEU A 34 -4.08 7.75 4.58
C LEU A 34 -4.58 8.86 5.51
N ARG A 35 -3.90 9.11 6.63
CA ARG A 35 -4.22 10.23 7.53
C ARG A 35 -4.18 11.57 6.82
N ALA A 36 -3.15 11.82 6.01
CA ALA A 36 -3.01 13.08 5.27
C ALA A 36 -4.14 13.26 4.25
N LEU A 37 -4.54 12.20 3.54
CA LEU A 37 -5.65 12.23 2.60
C LEU A 37 -6.97 12.50 3.32
N THR A 38 -7.26 11.79 4.41
CA THR A 38 -8.48 12.01 5.21
C THR A 38 -8.52 13.42 5.80
N ALA A 39 -7.41 13.92 6.35
CA ALA A 39 -7.33 15.26 6.94
C ALA A 39 -7.56 16.39 5.92
N ARG A 40 -7.20 16.18 4.65
CA ARG A 40 -7.46 17.12 3.54
C ARG A 40 -8.93 17.17 3.13
N ASN A 41 -9.70 16.14 3.48
CA ASN A 41 -11.08 15.94 3.04
C ASN A 41 -12.01 15.83 4.27
N PRO A 42 -12.34 16.94 4.97
CA PRO A 42 -13.06 16.90 6.25
C PRO A 42 -14.52 16.41 6.18
N GLY A 43 -15.09 16.31 4.97
CA GLY A 43 -16.44 15.75 4.75
C GLY A 43 -16.44 14.29 4.28
N PHE A 44 -15.27 13.66 4.17
CA PHE A 44 -15.14 12.27 3.73
C PHE A 44 -15.32 11.34 4.94
N ASP A 45 -16.26 10.40 4.84
CA ASP A 45 -16.40 9.29 5.79
C ASP A 45 -15.51 8.12 5.33
N PRO A 46 -14.47 7.75 6.10
CA PRO A 46 -13.64 6.59 5.79
C PRO A 46 -14.41 5.28 5.64
N ALA A 47 -15.59 5.14 6.24
CA ALA A 47 -16.43 3.95 6.14
C ALA A 47 -17.01 3.74 4.73
N GLU A 48 -17.07 4.78 3.89
CA GLU A 48 -17.55 4.71 2.51
C GLU A 48 -16.50 4.12 1.55
N VAL A 49 -15.25 3.94 1.99
CA VAL A 49 -14.20 3.35 1.17
C VAL A 49 -14.49 1.87 0.95
N GLY A 50 -14.87 1.53 -0.28
CA GLY A 50 -15.14 0.17 -0.69
C GLY A 50 -13.87 -0.68 -0.82
N GLN A 51 -12.69 -0.08 -1.04
CA GLN A 51 -11.39 -0.77 -0.98
C GLN A 51 -10.19 0.17 -0.89
N VAL A 52 -9.17 -0.22 -0.11
CA VAL A 52 -7.82 0.35 -0.17
C VAL A 52 -6.89 -0.60 -0.89
N ILE A 53 -6.27 -0.16 -1.98
CA ILE A 53 -5.38 -1.00 -2.81
C ILE A 53 -3.99 -0.36 -2.84
N PHE A 54 -2.99 -0.99 -2.22
CA PHE A 54 -1.61 -0.52 -2.29
C PHE A 54 -0.71 -1.48 -3.04
N GLY A 55 0.05 -0.94 -3.99
CA GLY A 55 1.19 -1.62 -4.58
C GLY A 55 2.37 -1.70 -3.61
N CYS A 56 2.94 -2.87 -3.44
CA CYS A 56 4.19 -3.09 -2.70
C CYS A 56 4.96 -4.24 -3.33
N THR A 57 6.23 -4.02 -3.65
CA THR A 57 7.03 -4.98 -4.43
C THR A 57 7.74 -5.97 -3.54
N ASN A 58 8.32 -5.52 -2.43
CA ASN A 58 9.15 -6.36 -1.57
C ASN A 58 8.32 -7.37 -0.78
N GLN A 59 7.27 -6.92 -0.07
CA GLN A 59 6.35 -7.76 0.73
C GLN A 59 7.07 -8.81 1.61
N ALA A 60 8.18 -8.40 2.22
CA ALA A 60 9.03 -9.25 3.04
C ALA A 60 9.47 -8.50 4.29
N GLY A 61 9.32 -9.13 5.45
CA GLY A 61 9.60 -8.48 6.72
C GLY A 61 8.49 -7.50 7.11
N GLU A 62 8.81 -6.21 7.18
CA GLU A 62 7.91 -5.19 7.78
C GLU A 62 6.70 -4.83 6.90
N ASP A 63 6.82 -4.97 5.58
CA ASP A 63 5.72 -4.79 4.62
C ASP A 63 5.06 -6.13 4.24
N SER A 64 5.34 -7.21 4.99
CA SER A 64 4.67 -8.49 4.83
C SER A 64 3.27 -8.48 5.46
N ARG A 65 2.43 -9.46 5.09
CA ARG A 65 1.09 -9.67 5.65
C ARG A 65 0.10 -8.54 5.36
N ASP A 66 0.11 -8.08 4.10
CA ASP A 66 -0.79 -7.06 3.59
C ASP A 66 -0.58 -5.67 4.23
N VAL A 67 0.44 -4.95 3.73
CA VAL A 67 0.79 -3.61 4.19
C VAL A 67 -0.36 -2.61 4.02
N ALA A 68 -1.21 -2.78 3.00
CA ALA A 68 -2.42 -1.97 2.81
C ALA A 68 -3.38 -2.14 4.01
N ARG A 69 -3.62 -3.38 4.44
CA ARG A 69 -4.46 -3.65 5.62
C ARG A 69 -3.85 -3.10 6.90
N MET A 70 -2.54 -3.26 7.08
CA MET A 70 -1.85 -2.68 8.23
C MET A 70 -1.96 -1.15 8.24
N ALA A 71 -1.82 -0.50 7.09
CA ALA A 71 -1.95 0.94 6.95
C ALA A 71 -3.35 1.45 7.33
N VAL A 72 -4.42 0.78 6.89
CA VAL A 72 -5.82 1.12 7.25
C VAL A 72 -6.01 1.11 8.76
N LEU A 73 -5.56 0.05 9.43
CA LEU A 73 -5.68 -0.08 10.89
C LEU A 73 -4.84 0.96 11.63
N LEU A 74 -3.59 1.15 11.22
CA LEU A 74 -2.68 2.13 11.81
C LEU A 74 -3.15 3.57 11.60
N ALA A 75 -3.82 3.87 10.48
CA ALA A 75 -4.41 5.17 10.18
C ALA A 75 -5.65 5.49 11.03
N GLY A 76 -6.22 4.50 11.72
CA GLY A 76 -7.46 4.65 12.50
C GLY A 76 -8.72 4.64 11.65
N MET A 77 -8.66 4.13 10.41
CA MET A 77 -9.84 3.90 9.59
C MET A 77 -10.66 2.72 10.15
N PRO A 78 -11.96 2.64 9.88
CA PRO A 78 -12.80 1.54 10.33
C PRO A 78 -12.26 0.17 9.89
N GLU A 79 -12.30 -0.81 10.79
CA GLU A 79 -11.85 -2.18 10.49
C GLU A 79 -12.66 -2.85 9.38
N THR A 80 -13.85 -2.35 9.08
CA THR A 80 -14.72 -2.79 7.98
C THR A 80 -14.19 -2.41 6.61
N VAL A 81 -13.30 -1.42 6.50
CA VAL A 81 -12.70 -1.01 5.22
C VAL A 81 -11.77 -2.11 4.73
N PRO A 82 -12.09 -2.79 3.61
CA PRO A 82 -11.24 -3.85 3.09
C PRO A 82 -9.99 -3.24 2.45
N ALA A 83 -8.89 -3.97 2.52
CA ALA A 83 -7.64 -3.55 1.94
C ALA A 83 -6.93 -4.75 1.30
N ILE A 84 -6.12 -4.48 0.29
CA ILE A 84 -5.31 -5.49 -0.38
C ILE A 84 -3.99 -4.89 -0.86
N THR A 85 -2.92 -5.66 -0.67
CA THR A 85 -1.61 -5.37 -1.22
C THR A 85 -1.40 -6.13 -2.53
N VAL A 86 -0.98 -5.44 -3.59
CA VAL A 86 -0.76 -6.03 -4.92
C VAL A 86 0.70 -5.92 -5.36
N ASN A 87 1.14 -6.87 -6.17
CA ASN A 87 2.50 -6.92 -6.71
C ASN A 87 2.49 -7.12 -8.23
N ARG A 88 2.88 -6.06 -8.95
CA ARG A 88 3.29 -6.09 -10.36
C ARG A 88 4.66 -5.43 -10.51
N LEU A 89 5.60 -5.74 -9.61
CA LEU A 89 6.92 -5.12 -9.56
C LEU A 89 6.82 -3.58 -9.57
N CYS A 90 7.62 -2.91 -10.40
CA CYS A 90 7.63 -1.45 -10.54
C CYS A 90 6.25 -0.86 -10.91
N ALA A 91 5.35 -1.66 -11.49
CA ALA A 91 4.03 -1.21 -11.91
C ALA A 91 2.96 -1.34 -10.80
N SER A 92 3.29 -1.89 -9.63
CA SER A 92 2.30 -2.22 -8.58
C SER A 92 1.42 -1.03 -8.18
N GLY A 93 2.00 0.17 -8.03
CA GLY A 93 1.23 1.36 -7.64
C GLY A 93 0.24 1.82 -8.73
N LEU A 94 0.62 1.71 -10.00
CA LEU A 94 -0.27 2.03 -11.12
C LEU A 94 -1.33 0.94 -11.32
N ASP A 95 -0.96 -0.32 -11.12
CA ASP A 95 -1.89 -1.45 -11.19
C ASP A 95 -2.97 -1.34 -10.10
N ALA A 96 -2.61 -0.87 -8.91
CA ALA A 96 -3.58 -0.56 -7.85
C ALA A 96 -4.61 0.48 -8.29
N VAL A 97 -4.17 1.56 -8.95
CA VAL A 97 -5.06 2.60 -9.51
C VAL A 97 -5.95 2.02 -10.61
N ALA A 98 -5.40 1.19 -11.49
CA ALA A 98 -6.16 0.53 -12.55
C ALA A 98 -7.22 -0.43 -11.98
N MET A 99 -6.89 -1.20 -10.93
CA MET A 99 -7.83 -2.08 -10.24
C MET A 99 -8.98 -1.29 -9.60
N ALA A 100 -8.68 -0.20 -8.90
CA ALA A 100 -9.70 0.68 -8.32
C ALA A 100 -10.62 1.28 -9.40
N ALA A 101 -10.04 1.82 -10.48
CA ALA A 101 -10.82 2.37 -11.58
C ALA A 101 -11.72 1.32 -12.25
N ASN A 102 -11.22 0.10 -12.44
CA ASN A 102 -12.00 -1.00 -13.02
C ASN A 102 -13.18 -1.41 -12.11
N ALA A 103 -12.96 -1.52 -10.79
CA ALA A 103 -14.01 -1.86 -9.83
C ALA A 103 -15.11 -0.78 -9.79
N ILE A 104 -14.72 0.50 -9.84
CA ILE A 104 -15.67 1.62 -9.93
C ILE A 104 -16.44 1.58 -11.25
N ASN A 105 -15.75 1.45 -12.39
CA ASN A 105 -16.39 1.40 -13.70
C ASN A 105 -17.39 0.22 -13.83
N ALA A 106 -17.09 -0.90 -13.17
CA ALA A 106 -17.94 -2.08 -13.08
C ALA A 106 -19.13 -1.92 -12.12
N GLY A 107 -19.13 -0.88 -11.26
CA GLY A 107 -20.17 -0.65 -10.25
C GLY A 107 -20.06 -1.56 -9.03
N GLU A 108 -18.87 -2.11 -8.75
CA GLU A 108 -18.63 -2.99 -7.60
C GLU A 108 -18.41 -2.19 -6.31
N ILE A 109 -17.80 -1.01 -6.44
CA ILE A 109 -17.56 -0.06 -5.35
C ILE A 109 -17.73 1.37 -5.88
N ASP A 110 -18.14 2.30 -5.02
CA ASP A 110 -18.31 3.71 -5.41
C ASP A 110 -17.07 4.56 -5.12
N LEU A 111 -16.25 4.14 -4.15
CA LEU A 111 -15.08 4.87 -3.68
C LEU A 111 -13.94 3.93 -3.32
N ALA A 112 -12.72 4.29 -3.72
CA ALA A 112 -11.51 3.54 -3.43
C ALA A 112 -10.35 4.48 -3.10
N ILE A 113 -9.39 3.99 -2.33
CA ILE A 113 -8.07 4.63 -2.18
C ILE A 113 -7.04 3.72 -2.83
N ALA A 114 -6.32 4.22 -3.82
CA ALA A 114 -5.31 3.45 -4.53
C ALA A 114 -3.95 4.16 -4.53
N GLY A 115 -2.88 3.38 -4.47
CA GLY A 115 -1.52 3.91 -4.44
C GLY A 115 -0.49 2.82 -4.19
N GLY A 116 0.53 3.12 -3.38
CA GLY A 116 1.53 2.15 -3.02
C GLY A 116 2.51 2.66 -1.97
N VAL A 117 3.27 1.74 -1.41
CA VAL A 117 4.31 2.03 -0.44
C VAL A 117 5.50 1.09 -0.64
N GLU A 118 6.71 1.62 -0.45
CA GLU A 118 7.93 0.86 -0.54
C GLU A 118 8.99 1.49 0.38
N SER A 119 9.70 0.67 1.15
CA SER A 119 10.88 1.11 1.89
C SER A 119 12.08 0.25 1.51
N MET A 120 12.77 0.63 0.44
CA MET A 120 13.97 -0.09 -0.01
C MET A 120 15.08 -0.12 1.05
N THR A 121 15.11 0.86 1.96
CA THR A 121 16.11 0.89 3.05
C THR A 121 15.87 -0.20 4.09
N ARG A 122 14.59 -0.56 4.29
CA ARG A 122 14.16 -1.51 5.33
C ARG A 122 13.76 -2.87 4.76
N ALA A 123 13.63 -2.96 3.43
CA ALA A 123 13.42 -4.20 2.71
C ALA A 123 14.57 -5.20 2.98
N PRO A 124 14.28 -6.48 3.23
CA PRO A 124 15.29 -7.52 3.25
C PRO A 124 16.04 -7.59 1.93
N PHE A 125 17.33 -7.96 1.98
CA PHE A 125 18.07 -8.22 0.76
C PHE A 125 17.49 -9.41 0.00
N ALA A 126 17.46 -9.32 -1.32
CA ALA A 126 17.09 -10.43 -2.18
C ALA A 126 18.11 -11.56 -2.02
N MET A 127 17.67 -12.69 -1.48
CA MET A 127 18.51 -13.87 -1.28
C MET A 127 18.33 -14.86 -2.43
N GLY A 128 19.40 -15.54 -2.82
CA GLY A 128 19.34 -16.62 -3.80
C GLY A 128 18.48 -17.80 -3.31
N LYS A 129 17.98 -18.60 -4.26
CA LYS A 129 17.26 -19.84 -3.93
C LYS A 129 18.18 -20.78 -3.16
N GLN A 130 17.64 -21.37 -2.09
CA GLN A 130 18.33 -22.41 -1.34
C GLN A 130 18.48 -23.68 -2.18
N GLY A 131 19.55 -24.45 -1.95
CA GLY A 131 19.86 -25.64 -2.73
C GLY A 131 18.91 -26.82 -2.54
N ARG A 132 18.03 -26.77 -1.52
CA ARG A 132 17.01 -27.79 -1.25
C ARG A 132 15.72 -27.16 -0.69
N PRO A 133 14.54 -27.77 -0.91
CA PRO A 133 13.30 -27.35 -0.27
C PRO A 133 13.42 -27.35 1.26
N TRP A 134 12.73 -26.41 1.94
CA TRP A 134 12.66 -26.30 3.40
C TRP A 134 13.99 -26.08 4.13
N ALA A 135 15.05 -25.65 3.43
CA ALA A 135 16.31 -25.28 4.06
C ALA A 135 16.08 -24.15 5.08
N ARG A 136 16.61 -24.34 6.29
CA ARG A 136 16.49 -23.39 7.42
C ARG A 136 17.78 -22.61 7.66
N GLU A 137 18.81 -22.90 6.88
CA GLU A 137 20.10 -22.24 6.93
C GLU A 137 19.99 -20.90 6.19
N SER A 138 20.27 -19.79 6.89
CA SER A 138 20.40 -18.49 6.23
C SER A 138 21.76 -18.43 5.54
N LEU A 139 21.81 -18.11 4.24
CA LEU A 139 23.06 -17.89 3.50
C LEU A 139 23.70 -16.51 3.80
N MET A 140 23.58 -16.02 5.04
CA MET A 140 24.27 -14.81 5.47
C MET A 140 25.63 -15.14 6.07
#